data_AF-A0A7S0AQJ3-F1
#
_entry.id   AF-A0A7S0AQJ3-F1
#
_cell.length_a   1.000
_cell.length_b   1.000
_cell.length_c   1.000
_cell.angle_alpha   90.00
_cell.angle_beta   90.00
_cell.angle_gamma   90.00
#
_symmetry.space_group_name_H-M   'P 1'
#
loop_
_entity.id
_entity.type
_entity.pdbx_description
1 polymer ?
#
loop_
_entity_poly.entity_id
_entity_poly.type
_entity_poly.pdbx_seq_one_letter_code
_entity_poly.pdbx_strand_id
1 'polypeptide(L)'
;MLIYQTLDNMDGKQSRKTGSSSPLGLLFDHGCDAINSVFGSAVWVSALGLSPATDQWQILALVVAPMAAFYVTTWEEYYTHHLILPIFNGPTEGLLMGATLFACTSVLGVEYWHGYEWYNNVFGPYVFAYLPGRITSVIVPADGLRNCDMVPIITMLGLGQEVFLTKGLPMVHKFGIRCLRELFPMISLVVAPILIGSADSTILERHPRVCLHVIAGIFVEAVTQLMLDHMTSRPYRAVRPCIVPLWAYTALVWFGLIGPQMADELLISYQMFLVAHLYMKFSVIIHEICDLLQIWCFDIVTPYPKKNKQA
;
A
#
# COMPACT_ATOMS: atom_id res chain seq x y z
N MET A 1 8.13 6.82 13.79
CA MET A 1 8.35 5.90 12.67
C MET A 1 9.49 4.90 12.94
N LEU A 2 10.75 5.33 13.11
CA LEU A 2 11.88 4.40 13.30
C LEU A 2 11.77 3.51 14.56
N ILE A 3 11.21 4.04 15.66
CA ILE A 3 10.95 3.23 16.87
C ILE A 3 9.97 2.08 16.55
N TYR A 4 8.84 2.38 15.89
CA TYR A 4 7.87 1.36 15.49
C TYR A 4 8.55 0.29 14.64
N GLN A 5 9.25 0.71 13.59
CA GLN A 5 9.94 -0.21 12.68
C GLN A 5 10.95 -1.10 13.40
N THR A 6 11.66 -0.57 14.40
CA THR A 6 12.60 -1.39 15.19
C THR A 6 11.85 -2.42 16.03
N LEU A 7 10.77 -2.01 16.70
CA LEU A 7 9.96 -2.89 17.55
C LEU A 7 9.25 -3.98 16.76
N ASP A 8 8.74 -3.62 15.58
CA ASP A 8 8.10 -4.51 14.63
C ASP A 8 9.08 -5.63 14.20
N ASN A 9 10.27 -5.27 13.70
CA ASN A 9 11.33 -6.23 13.34
C ASN A 9 11.89 -7.10 14.50
N MET A 10 11.53 -6.81 15.75
CA MET A 10 11.96 -7.60 16.91
C MET A 10 11.09 -8.84 17.15
N ASP A 11 9.85 -8.86 16.67
CA ASP A 11 8.88 -9.92 16.95
C ASP A 11 9.33 -11.30 16.40
N GLY A 12 9.87 -11.34 15.18
CA GLY A 12 10.36 -12.54 14.53
C GLY A 12 11.64 -13.07 15.19
N LYS A 13 12.53 -12.17 15.63
CA LYS A 13 13.71 -12.56 16.41
C LYS A 13 13.30 -13.15 17.76
N GLN A 14 12.34 -12.53 18.42
CA GLN A 14 11.84 -13.00 19.71
C GLN A 14 11.13 -14.34 19.57
N SER A 15 10.24 -14.52 18.58
CA SER A 15 9.51 -15.77 18.36
C SER A 15 10.43 -16.95 18.06
N ARG A 16 11.52 -16.75 17.31
CA ARG A 16 12.55 -17.77 17.09
C ARG A 16 13.29 -18.11 18.38
N LYS A 17 13.64 -17.10 19.18
CA LYS A 17 14.32 -17.30 20.47
C LYS A 17 13.47 -18.07 21.47
N THR A 18 12.16 -17.85 21.48
CA THR A 18 11.21 -18.53 22.38
C THR A 18 10.64 -19.82 21.79
N GLY A 19 10.93 -20.16 20.53
CA GLY A 19 10.36 -21.32 19.85
C GLY A 19 8.86 -21.20 19.57
N SER A 20 8.32 -19.98 19.52
CA SER A 20 6.88 -19.69 19.39
C SER A 20 6.49 -19.14 18.02
N SER A 21 7.32 -19.34 16.98
CA SER A 21 6.99 -18.97 15.61
C SER A 21 5.78 -19.77 15.11
N SER A 22 4.84 -19.11 14.43
CA SER A 22 3.61 -19.74 13.94
C SER A 22 3.06 -19.03 12.68
N PRO A 23 2.20 -19.70 11.89
CA PRO A 23 1.43 -19.05 10.81
C PRO A 23 0.60 -17.85 11.31
N LEU A 24 0.08 -17.91 12.53
CA LEU A 24 -0.63 -16.78 13.13
C LEU A 24 0.26 -15.55 13.25
N GLY A 25 1.51 -15.75 13.70
CA GLY A 25 2.51 -14.69 13.79
C GLY A 25 2.80 -14.07 12.43
N LEU A 26 3.02 -14.88 11.39
CA LEU A 26 3.24 -14.40 10.02
C LEU A 26 2.05 -13.57 9.49
N LEU A 27 0.81 -14.00 9.77
CA LEU A 27 -0.39 -13.27 9.38
C LEU A 27 -0.50 -11.92 10.08
N PHE A 28 -0.16 -11.86 11.38
CA PHE A 28 -0.15 -10.62 12.14
C PHE A 28 0.91 -9.65 11.64
N ASP A 29 2.14 -10.12 11.46
CA ASP A 29 3.26 -9.33 10.94
C ASP A 29 2.87 -8.60 9.64
N HIS A 30 2.48 -9.37 8.61
CA HIS A 30 2.07 -8.81 7.32
C HIS A 30 0.78 -7.98 7.39
N GLY A 31 -0.18 -8.37 8.24
CA GLY A 31 -1.45 -7.65 8.40
C GLY A 31 -1.26 -6.29 9.08
N CYS A 32 -0.47 -6.25 10.15
CA CYS A 32 -0.10 -5.03 10.85
C CYS A 32 0.72 -4.11 9.94
N ASP A 33 1.68 -4.63 9.19
CA ASP A 33 2.44 -3.85 8.22
C ASP A 33 1.57 -3.27 7.11
N ALA A 34 0.63 -4.05 6.59
CA ALA A 34 -0.29 -3.56 5.58
C ALA A 34 -1.15 -2.41 6.12
N ILE A 35 -1.67 -2.53 7.34
CA ILE A 35 -2.43 -1.46 8.01
C ILE A 35 -1.54 -0.23 8.26
N ASN A 36 -0.32 -0.45 8.75
CA ASN A 36 0.61 0.62 9.09
C ASN A 36 1.07 1.42 7.86
N SER A 37 1.22 0.77 6.69
CA SER A 37 1.56 1.44 5.44
C SER A 37 0.58 2.56 5.04
N VAL A 38 -0.69 2.41 5.43
CA VAL A 38 -1.76 3.39 5.20
C VAL A 38 -1.50 4.66 6.01
N PHE A 39 -1.22 4.49 7.31
CA PHE A 39 -0.91 5.58 8.20
C PHE A 39 0.42 6.25 7.81
N GLY A 40 1.42 5.45 7.42
CA GLY A 40 2.68 5.97 6.89
C GLY A 40 2.47 6.93 5.72
N SER A 41 1.67 6.51 4.73
CA SER A 41 1.34 7.32 3.56
C SER A 41 0.59 8.61 3.93
N ALA A 42 -0.39 8.53 4.85
CA ALA A 42 -1.13 9.70 5.32
C ALA A 42 -0.23 10.73 6.02
N VAL A 43 0.74 10.26 6.80
CA VAL A 43 1.69 11.15 7.47
C VAL A 43 2.69 11.74 6.46
N TRP A 44 3.07 11.03 5.39
CA TRP A 44 3.89 11.61 4.31
C TRP A 44 3.16 12.73 3.59
N VAL A 45 1.91 12.50 3.20
CA VAL A 45 1.03 13.51 2.59
C VAL A 45 0.95 14.76 3.49
N SER A 46 0.76 14.55 4.79
CA SER A 46 0.68 15.65 5.76
C SER A 46 2.01 16.39 5.93
N ALA A 47 3.13 15.66 5.99
CA ALA A 47 4.46 16.25 6.18
C ALA A 47 4.95 17.03 4.95
N LEU A 48 4.40 16.76 3.77
CA LEU A 48 4.64 17.52 2.55
C LEU A 48 3.66 18.68 2.34
N GLY A 49 2.62 18.82 3.17
CA GLY A 49 1.62 19.89 3.01
C GLY A 49 0.71 19.72 1.80
N LEU A 50 0.54 18.49 1.29
CA LEU A 50 -0.24 18.28 0.07
C LEU A 50 -1.73 18.50 0.31
N SER A 51 -2.37 19.21 -0.63
CA SER A 51 -3.79 19.50 -0.60
C SER A 51 -4.58 18.54 -1.49
N PRO A 52 -5.64 17.89 -0.98
CA PRO A 52 -6.58 17.10 -1.80
C PRO A 52 -7.23 17.85 -2.97
N ALA A 53 -7.26 19.19 -2.92
CA ALA A 53 -7.83 20.00 -4.00
C ALA A 53 -6.85 20.18 -5.18
N THR A 54 -5.56 20.28 -4.91
CA THR A 54 -4.54 20.67 -5.92
C THR A 54 -3.49 19.61 -6.21
N ASP A 55 -3.28 18.66 -5.28
CA ASP A 55 -2.15 17.73 -5.30
C ASP A 55 -2.59 16.26 -5.38
N GLN A 56 -3.66 16.01 -6.15
CA GLN A 56 -4.35 14.71 -6.18
C GLN A 56 -3.45 13.57 -6.69
N TRP A 57 -2.66 13.83 -7.73
CA TRP A 57 -1.78 12.80 -8.29
C TRP A 57 -0.62 12.47 -7.35
N GLN A 58 -0.09 13.48 -6.64
CA GLN A 58 0.97 13.32 -5.65
C GLN A 58 0.44 12.46 -4.50
N ILE A 59 -0.76 12.78 -3.99
CA ILE A 59 -1.42 12.00 -2.94
C ILE A 59 -1.62 10.56 -3.39
N LEU A 60 -2.17 10.34 -4.59
CA LEU A 60 -2.38 8.99 -5.11
C LEU A 60 -1.07 8.21 -5.24
N ALA A 61 -0.03 8.83 -5.78
CA ALA A 61 1.29 8.21 -5.94
C ALA A 61 1.91 7.84 -4.59
N LEU A 62 1.86 8.73 -3.59
CA LEU A 62 2.42 8.49 -2.26
C LEU A 62 1.63 7.47 -1.45
N VAL A 63 0.34 7.27 -1.75
CA VAL A 63 -0.48 6.22 -1.13
C VAL A 63 -0.25 4.88 -1.80
N VAL A 64 -0.29 4.82 -3.13
CA VAL A 64 -0.28 3.54 -3.84
C VAL A 64 1.13 2.99 -4.03
N ALA A 65 2.17 3.82 -4.15
CA ALA A 65 3.52 3.33 -4.39
C ALA A 65 4.08 2.47 -3.23
N PRO A 66 4.01 2.90 -1.96
CA PRO A 66 4.45 2.05 -0.85
C PRO A 66 3.64 0.75 -0.76
N MET A 67 2.32 0.83 -0.98
CA MET A 67 1.43 -0.35 -1.00
C MET A 67 1.81 -1.32 -2.13
N ALA A 68 2.11 -0.81 -3.32
CA ALA A 68 2.51 -1.64 -4.46
C ALA A 68 3.86 -2.33 -4.23
N ALA A 69 4.85 -1.63 -3.68
CA ALA A 69 6.15 -2.21 -3.32
C ALA A 69 5.99 -3.33 -2.28
N PHE A 70 5.17 -3.09 -1.25
CA PHE A 70 4.86 -4.09 -0.24
C PHE A 70 4.11 -5.30 -0.83
N TYR A 71 3.10 -5.06 -1.65
CA TYR A 71 2.31 -6.12 -2.27
C TYR A 71 3.15 -7.02 -3.19
N VAL A 72 4.02 -6.44 -4.02
CA VAL A 72 4.85 -7.22 -4.95
C VAL A 72 5.87 -8.08 -4.20
N THR A 73 6.38 -7.59 -3.07
CA THR A 73 7.24 -8.38 -2.18
C THR A 73 6.47 -9.55 -1.56
N THR A 74 5.26 -9.28 -1.06
CA THR A 74 4.34 -10.29 -0.51
C THR A 74 3.93 -11.33 -1.58
N TRP A 75 3.75 -10.89 -2.82
CA TRP A 75 3.44 -11.73 -3.97
C TRP A 75 4.60 -12.63 -4.38
N GLU A 76 5.83 -12.13 -4.35
CA GLU A 76 7.01 -12.97 -4.54
C GLU A 76 7.11 -14.04 -3.44
N GLU A 77 6.87 -13.68 -2.18
CA GLU A 77 6.88 -14.63 -1.07
C GLU A 77 5.80 -15.71 -1.24
N TYR A 78 4.59 -15.34 -1.68
CA TYR A 78 3.53 -16.31 -1.97
C TYR A 78 3.98 -17.40 -2.96
N TYR A 79 4.75 -17.05 -4.00
CA TYR A 79 5.26 -17.99 -5.01
C TYR A 79 6.54 -18.72 -4.62
N THR A 80 7.44 -18.05 -3.90
CA THR A 80 8.78 -18.55 -3.61
C THR A 80 8.89 -19.22 -2.24
N HIS A 81 7.88 -19.02 -1.38
CA HIS A 81 7.84 -19.41 0.02
C HIS A 81 8.92 -18.80 0.91
N HIS A 82 9.58 -17.75 0.42
CA HIS A 82 10.61 -17.03 1.15
C HIS A 82 10.46 -15.53 0.92
N LEU A 83 10.51 -14.76 1.99
CA LEU A 83 10.64 -13.31 1.91
C LEU A 83 12.06 -12.93 1.44
N ILE A 84 12.21 -12.57 0.17
CA ILE A 84 13.52 -12.22 -0.42
C ILE A 84 13.68 -10.70 -0.39
N LEU A 85 14.50 -10.22 0.54
CA LEU A 85 14.86 -8.80 0.67
C LEU A 85 16.32 -8.58 0.26
N PRO A 86 16.59 -8.06 -0.95
CA PRO A 86 17.93 -7.63 -1.33
C PRO A 86 18.41 -6.46 -0.46
N ILE A 87 19.69 -6.09 -0.61
CA ILE A 87 20.29 -4.93 0.10
C ILE A 87 19.47 -3.67 -0.16
N PHE A 88 19.05 -3.48 -1.42
CA PHE A 88 18.03 -2.52 -1.80
C PHE A 88 16.73 -3.28 -2.03
N ASN A 89 15.71 -3.03 -1.23
CA ASN A 89 14.49 -3.85 -1.25
C ASN A 89 13.20 -3.04 -1.40
N GLY A 90 13.24 -1.71 -1.29
CA GLY A 90 12.05 -0.86 -1.32
C GLY A 90 11.60 -0.48 0.09
N PRO A 91 11.14 -1.41 0.96
CA PRO A 91 10.72 -1.08 2.32
C PRO A 91 11.78 -0.33 3.14
N THR A 92 13.04 -0.79 3.10
CA THR A 92 14.13 -0.17 3.88
C THR A 92 14.41 1.25 3.41
N GLU A 93 14.53 1.46 2.10
CA GLU A 93 14.74 2.77 1.49
C GLU A 93 13.55 3.69 1.74
N GLY A 94 12.33 3.17 1.62
CA GLY A 94 11.10 3.90 1.88
C GLY A 94 11.03 4.41 3.31
N LEU A 95 11.38 3.58 4.29
CA LEU A 95 11.46 4.00 5.69
C LEU A 95 12.53 5.07 5.90
N LEU A 96 13.74 4.91 5.37
CA LEU A 96 14.78 5.95 5.48
C LEU A 96 14.36 7.27 4.80
N MET A 97 13.71 7.18 3.65
CA MET A 97 13.15 8.33 2.94
C MET A 97 12.09 9.04 3.79
N GLY A 98 11.15 8.30 4.38
CA GLY A 98 10.13 8.83 5.28
C GLY A 98 10.72 9.53 6.51
N ALA A 99 11.73 8.92 7.16
CA ALA A 99 12.42 9.53 8.30
C ALA A 99 13.12 10.83 7.91
N THR A 100 13.79 10.83 6.75
CA THR A 100 14.47 12.01 6.21
C THR A 100 13.48 13.11 5.88
N LEU A 101 12.37 12.77 5.24
CA LEU A 101 11.27 13.69 4.92
C LEU A 101 10.74 14.35 6.21
N PHE A 102 10.46 13.57 7.25
CA PHE A 102 9.98 14.12 8.53
C PHE A 102 11.01 15.04 9.20
N ALA A 103 12.29 14.67 9.18
CA ALA A 103 13.36 15.51 9.71
C ALA A 103 13.45 16.84 8.94
N CYS A 104 13.43 16.78 7.60
CA CYS A 104 13.42 17.96 6.74
C CYS A 104 12.23 18.86 7.02
N THR A 105 11.00 18.33 7.03
CA THR A 105 9.79 19.12 7.36
C THR A 105 9.90 19.75 8.75
N SER A 106 10.44 19.04 9.75
CA SER A 106 10.55 19.56 11.11
C SER A 106 11.52 20.73 11.24
N VAL A 107 12.55 20.80 10.39
CA VAL A 107 13.59 21.85 10.44
C VAL A 107 13.26 23.01 9.48
N LEU A 108 12.79 22.70 8.27
CA LEU A 108 12.62 23.66 7.17
C LEU A 108 11.17 24.18 7.05
N GLY A 109 10.21 23.54 7.72
CA GLY A 109 8.79 23.84 7.56
C GLY A 109 8.17 23.14 6.35
N VAL A 110 6.84 23.24 6.24
CA VAL A 110 6.07 22.65 5.14
C VAL A 110 6.22 23.49 3.87
N GLU A 111 6.37 24.80 4.03
CA GLU A 111 6.54 25.79 2.97
C GLU A 111 7.74 25.47 2.07
N TYR A 112 8.80 24.89 2.63
CA TYR A 112 9.96 24.42 1.90
C TYR A 112 9.59 23.44 0.78
N TRP A 113 8.62 22.56 1.00
CA TRP A 113 8.21 21.57 0.01
C TRP A 113 7.45 22.19 -1.16
N HIS A 114 6.86 23.37 -0.97
CA HIS A 114 6.15 24.11 -2.02
C HIS A 114 7.07 25.07 -2.79
N GLY A 115 8.36 25.17 -2.42
CA GLY A 115 9.39 25.83 -3.20
C GLY A 115 9.83 25.03 -4.43
N TYR A 116 10.68 25.63 -5.26
CA TYR A 116 11.13 25.09 -6.55
C TYR A 116 12.65 24.86 -6.61
N GLU A 117 13.33 24.92 -5.45
CA GLU A 117 14.78 24.94 -5.34
C GLU A 117 15.42 23.67 -5.91
N TRP A 118 14.80 22.50 -5.73
CA TRP A 118 15.33 21.24 -6.24
C TRP A 118 15.29 21.23 -7.77
N TYR A 119 14.16 21.63 -8.34
CA TYR A 119 14.03 21.72 -9.79
C TYR A 119 15.00 22.76 -10.35
N ASN A 120 15.02 23.98 -9.82
CA ASN A 120 15.82 25.07 -10.39
C ASN A 120 17.32 24.83 -10.29
N ASN A 121 17.80 24.26 -9.17
CA ASN A 121 19.24 24.15 -8.91
C ASN A 121 19.83 22.78 -9.25
N VAL A 122 19.02 21.72 -9.24
CA VAL A 122 19.50 20.35 -9.42
C VAL A 122 18.97 19.76 -10.72
N PHE A 123 17.66 19.62 -10.88
CA PHE A 123 17.10 18.80 -11.97
C PHE A 123 16.91 19.55 -13.29
N GLY A 124 16.50 20.82 -13.24
CA GLY A 124 16.21 21.68 -14.37
C GLY A 124 17.34 21.73 -15.39
N PRO A 125 18.61 21.98 -14.99
CA PRO A 125 19.75 21.98 -15.91
C PRO A 125 19.88 20.67 -16.72
N TYR A 126 19.63 19.51 -16.10
CA TYR A 126 19.69 18.22 -16.80
C TYR A 126 18.45 17.97 -17.66
N VAL A 127 17.26 18.33 -17.17
CA VAL A 127 16.00 18.18 -17.91
C VAL A 127 16.04 18.97 -19.22
N PHE A 128 16.47 20.24 -19.20
CA PHE A 128 16.61 21.05 -20.41
C PHE A 128 17.76 20.60 -21.33
N ALA A 129 18.81 19.98 -20.78
CA ALA A 129 19.94 19.49 -21.57
C ALA A 129 19.63 18.20 -22.35
N TYR A 130 18.77 17.32 -21.80
CA TYR A 130 18.55 15.98 -22.35
C TYR A 130 17.16 15.74 -22.94
N LEU A 131 16.16 16.58 -22.63
CA LEU A 131 14.81 16.43 -23.18
C LEU A 131 14.52 17.52 -24.23
N PRO A 132 13.94 17.17 -25.39
CA PRO A 132 13.48 18.14 -26.37
C PRO A 132 12.50 19.14 -25.78
N GLY A 133 12.63 20.43 -26.15
CA GLY A 133 11.82 21.55 -25.62
C GLY A 133 10.30 21.31 -25.62
N ARG A 134 9.78 20.59 -26.64
CA ARG A 134 8.35 20.23 -26.76
C ARG A 134 7.89 19.16 -25.78
N ILE A 135 8.80 18.27 -25.36
CA ILE A 135 8.52 17.22 -24.38
C ILE A 135 8.56 17.83 -22.98
N THR A 136 9.55 18.68 -22.71
CA THR A 136 9.65 19.41 -21.43
C THR A 136 8.43 20.29 -21.16
N SER A 137 7.90 21.01 -22.16
CA SER A 137 6.72 21.87 -21.98
C SER A 137 5.41 21.11 -21.74
N VAL A 138 5.39 19.80 -21.98
CA VAL A 138 4.22 18.94 -21.73
C VAL A 138 4.32 18.28 -20.35
N ILE A 139 5.54 17.96 -19.90
CA ILE A 139 5.78 17.21 -18.66
C ILE A 139 6.00 18.14 -17.46
N VAL A 140 6.60 19.30 -17.68
CA VAL A 140 6.95 20.25 -16.62
C VAL A 140 6.05 21.47 -16.72
N PRO A 141 5.32 21.84 -15.64
CA PRO A 141 4.55 23.08 -15.59
C PRO A 141 5.43 24.30 -15.92
N ALA A 142 4.82 25.37 -16.42
CA ALA A 142 5.55 26.60 -16.77
C ALA A 142 6.34 27.18 -15.58
N ASP A 143 5.80 27.03 -14.38
CA ASP A 143 6.41 27.50 -13.12
C ASP A 143 7.48 26.53 -12.57
N GLY A 144 7.70 25.38 -13.23
CA GLY A 144 8.59 24.32 -12.78
C GLY A 144 7.90 23.26 -11.91
N LEU A 145 8.69 22.35 -11.36
CA LEU A 145 8.24 21.33 -10.41
C LEU A 145 8.60 21.76 -8.98
N ARG A 146 7.64 21.67 -8.07
CA ARG A 146 7.88 21.94 -6.64
C ARG A 146 8.71 20.81 -6.03
N ASN A 147 9.37 21.09 -4.92
CA ASN A 147 10.12 20.07 -4.18
C ASN A 147 9.21 18.89 -3.78
N CYS A 148 7.95 19.16 -3.43
CA CYS A 148 6.95 18.15 -3.12
C CYS A 148 6.54 17.29 -4.33
N ASP A 149 6.68 17.78 -5.56
CA ASP A 149 6.40 17.03 -6.78
C ASP A 149 7.51 16.00 -7.06
N MET A 150 8.74 16.29 -6.64
CA MET A 150 9.89 15.39 -6.82
C MET A 150 9.80 14.12 -5.98
N VAL A 151 9.23 14.21 -4.77
CA VAL A 151 9.11 13.05 -3.86
C VAL A 151 8.30 11.91 -4.48
N PRO A 152 7.06 12.11 -4.95
CA PRO A 152 6.30 11.05 -5.62
C PRO A 152 6.95 10.62 -6.93
N ILE A 153 7.61 11.50 -7.68
CA ILE A 153 8.34 11.11 -8.91
C ILE A 153 9.46 10.11 -8.59
N ILE A 154 10.33 10.44 -7.62
CA ILE A 154 11.42 9.57 -7.17
C ILE A 154 10.85 8.24 -6.64
N THR A 155 9.78 8.32 -5.85
CA THR A 155 9.10 7.13 -5.30
C THR A 155 8.56 6.23 -6.42
N MET A 156 7.94 6.80 -7.45
CA MET A 156 7.40 6.05 -8.58
C MET A 156 8.50 5.46 -9.48
N LEU A 157 9.64 6.14 -9.62
CA LEU A 157 10.79 5.59 -10.33
C LEU A 157 11.39 4.39 -9.58
N GLY A 158 11.56 4.51 -8.27
CA GLY A 158 12.01 3.41 -7.41
C GLY A 158 11.03 2.24 -7.44
N LEU A 159 9.72 2.52 -7.39
CA LEU A 159 8.68 1.51 -7.56
C LEU A 159 8.78 0.82 -8.92
N GLY A 160 8.97 1.58 -10.01
CA GLY A 160 9.11 1.01 -11.35
C GLY A 160 10.29 0.05 -11.44
N GLN A 161 11.45 0.43 -10.89
CA GLN A 161 12.60 -0.46 -10.80
C GLN A 161 12.24 -1.74 -10.03
N GLU A 162 11.62 -1.61 -8.84
CA GLU A 162 11.32 -2.76 -7.98
C GLU A 162 10.29 -3.70 -8.60
N VAL A 163 9.16 -3.15 -9.06
CA VAL A 163 8.04 -3.92 -9.62
C VAL A 163 8.42 -4.58 -10.94
N PHE A 164 9.10 -3.87 -11.84
CA PHE A 164 9.38 -4.42 -13.18
C PHE A 164 10.72 -5.16 -13.22
N LEU A 165 11.80 -4.55 -12.76
CA LEU A 165 13.16 -5.08 -12.97
C LEU A 165 13.56 -6.07 -11.87
N THR A 166 13.37 -5.70 -10.61
CA THR A 166 13.80 -6.54 -9.47
C THR A 166 12.90 -7.77 -9.30
N LYS A 167 11.58 -7.60 -9.37
CA LYS A 167 10.61 -8.66 -9.02
C LYS A 167 9.86 -9.21 -10.24
N GLY A 168 9.27 -8.33 -11.05
CA GLY A 168 8.37 -8.72 -12.13
C GLY A 168 9.02 -9.61 -13.19
N LEU A 169 10.14 -9.18 -13.77
CA LEU A 169 10.86 -9.96 -14.79
C LEU A 169 11.31 -11.34 -14.27
N PRO A 170 11.99 -11.45 -13.10
CA PRO A 170 12.34 -12.76 -12.55
C PRO A 170 11.13 -13.66 -12.26
N MET A 171 10.04 -13.10 -11.75
CA MET A 171 8.82 -13.86 -11.46
C MET A 171 8.16 -14.39 -12.73
N VAL A 172 8.04 -13.57 -13.77
CA VAL A 172 7.49 -14.01 -15.08
C VAL A 172 8.40 -15.06 -15.71
N HIS A 173 9.72 -14.90 -15.61
CA HIS A 173 10.67 -15.88 -16.14
C HIS A 173 10.55 -17.24 -15.43
N LYS A 174 10.38 -17.26 -14.11
CA LYS A 174 10.33 -18.49 -13.30
C LYS A 174 8.96 -19.16 -13.27
N PHE A 175 7.88 -18.38 -13.17
CA PHE A 175 6.51 -18.87 -12.94
C PHE A 175 5.56 -18.64 -14.13
N GLY A 176 6.05 -17.98 -15.20
CA GLY A 176 5.30 -17.68 -16.41
C GLY A 176 4.38 -16.46 -16.26
N ILE A 177 3.90 -15.92 -17.39
CA ILE A 177 3.11 -14.68 -17.45
C ILE A 177 1.80 -14.72 -16.63
N ARG A 178 1.30 -15.92 -16.33
CA ARG A 178 0.04 -16.10 -15.59
C ARG A 178 0.12 -15.56 -14.16
N CYS A 179 1.33 -15.50 -13.56
CA CYS A 179 1.54 -14.94 -12.22
C CYS A 179 1.22 -13.43 -12.12
N LEU A 180 1.13 -12.72 -13.26
CA LEU A 180 0.76 -11.30 -13.27
C LEU A 180 -0.73 -11.08 -12.98
N ARG A 181 -1.57 -12.11 -13.12
CA ARG A 181 -3.00 -12.00 -12.80
C ARG A 181 -3.21 -11.63 -11.33
N GLU A 182 -2.34 -12.10 -10.46
CA GLU A 182 -2.37 -11.85 -9.02
C GLU A 182 -2.02 -10.40 -8.66
N LEU A 183 -1.54 -9.59 -9.62
CA LEU A 183 -1.34 -8.14 -9.47
C LEU A 183 -2.62 -7.31 -9.72
N PHE A 184 -3.72 -7.94 -10.16
CA PHE A 184 -4.98 -7.26 -10.46
C PHE A 184 -5.51 -6.37 -9.32
N PRO A 185 -5.43 -6.74 -8.03
CA PRO A 185 -5.80 -5.84 -6.92
C PRO A 185 -5.05 -4.52 -6.97
N MET A 186 -3.72 -4.55 -7.11
CA MET A 186 -2.90 -3.35 -7.15
C MET A 186 -3.15 -2.51 -8.40
N ILE A 187 -3.33 -3.16 -9.56
CA ILE A 187 -3.71 -2.46 -10.79
C ILE A 187 -5.05 -1.75 -10.61
N SER A 188 -6.02 -2.40 -9.96
CA SER A 188 -7.33 -1.81 -9.66
C SER A 188 -7.20 -0.58 -8.75
N LEU A 189 -6.33 -0.64 -7.73
CA LEU A 189 -6.07 0.47 -6.81
C LEU A 189 -5.34 1.66 -7.45
N VAL A 190 -4.74 1.48 -8.63
CA VAL A 190 -4.20 2.59 -9.44
C VAL A 190 -5.27 3.11 -10.42
N VAL A 191 -5.85 2.21 -11.20
CA VAL A 191 -6.68 2.58 -12.35
C VAL A 191 -8.04 3.14 -11.91
N ALA A 192 -8.69 2.51 -10.93
CA ALA A 192 -10.02 2.95 -10.49
C ALA A 192 -10.01 4.38 -9.92
N PRO A 193 -9.10 4.77 -9.00
CA PRO A 193 -9.04 6.16 -8.53
C PRO A 193 -8.76 7.18 -9.63
N ILE A 194 -7.95 6.84 -10.64
CA ILE A 194 -7.69 7.72 -11.80
C ILE A 194 -8.98 7.93 -12.61
N LEU A 195 -9.71 6.86 -12.91
CA LEU A 195 -10.97 6.95 -13.64
C LEU A 195 -12.01 7.75 -12.85
N ILE A 196 -12.17 7.45 -11.56
CA ILE A 196 -13.08 8.18 -10.66
C ILE A 196 -12.72 9.68 -10.64
N GLY A 197 -11.45 10.03 -10.40
CA GLY A 197 -11.00 11.42 -10.35
C GLY A 197 -11.11 12.15 -11.69
N SER A 198 -11.02 11.44 -12.82
CA SER A 198 -11.25 12.02 -14.16
C SER A 198 -12.71 12.39 -14.41
N ALA A 199 -13.65 11.71 -13.75
CA ALA A 199 -15.08 11.98 -13.87
C ALA A 199 -15.58 12.93 -12.77
N ASP A 200 -15.01 12.84 -11.56
CA ASP A 200 -15.32 13.69 -10.42
C ASP A 200 -14.03 14.08 -9.69
N SER A 201 -13.44 15.19 -10.10
CA SER A 201 -12.20 15.70 -9.50
C SER A 201 -12.39 16.21 -8.07
N THR A 202 -13.61 16.43 -7.61
CA THR A 202 -13.86 16.98 -6.27
C THR A 202 -13.96 15.91 -5.19
N ILE A 203 -14.05 14.64 -5.57
CA ILE A 203 -14.32 13.55 -4.65
C ILE A 203 -13.24 13.38 -3.58
N LEU A 204 -11.97 13.50 -3.96
CA LEU A 204 -10.85 13.41 -3.04
C LEU A 204 -10.81 14.59 -2.07
N GLU A 205 -11.21 15.78 -2.53
CA GLU A 205 -11.32 16.98 -1.70
C GLU A 205 -12.48 16.88 -0.70
N ARG A 206 -13.64 16.38 -1.14
CA ARG A 206 -14.82 16.19 -0.30
C ARG A 206 -14.60 15.11 0.76
N HIS A 207 -13.96 13.99 0.39
CA HIS A 207 -13.85 12.80 1.24
C HIS A 207 -12.44 12.20 1.32
N PRO A 208 -11.39 12.97 1.67
CA PRO A 208 -9.99 12.50 1.56
C PRO A 208 -9.71 11.26 2.41
N ARG A 209 -10.28 11.21 3.62
CA ARG A 209 -10.12 10.07 4.54
C ARG A 209 -10.87 8.83 4.07
N VAL A 210 -12.07 9.01 3.50
CA VAL A 210 -12.89 7.89 2.99
C VAL A 210 -12.18 7.24 1.80
N CYS A 211 -11.70 8.05 0.85
CA CYS A 211 -10.91 7.57 -0.29
C CYS A 211 -9.68 6.77 0.17
N LEU A 212 -8.92 7.32 1.12
CA LEU A 212 -7.76 6.62 1.70
C LEU A 212 -8.16 5.29 2.35
N HIS A 213 -9.20 5.28 3.19
CA HIS A 213 -9.64 4.07 3.89
C HIS A 213 -10.18 3.00 2.94
N VAL A 214 -10.81 3.37 1.82
CA VAL A 214 -11.27 2.41 0.80
C VAL A 214 -10.06 1.76 0.11
N ILE A 215 -9.10 2.56 -0.36
CA ILE A 215 -7.87 2.04 -0.97
C ILE A 215 -7.13 1.12 0.01
N ALA A 216 -6.97 1.59 1.26
CA ALA A 216 -6.35 0.86 2.36
C ALA A 216 -7.05 -0.46 2.66
N GLY A 217 -8.38 -0.45 2.78
CA GLY A 217 -9.15 -1.63 3.15
C GLY A 217 -9.02 -2.74 2.12
N ILE A 218 -9.05 -2.39 0.83
CA ILE A 218 -8.85 -3.34 -0.27
C ILE A 218 -7.40 -3.85 -0.29
N PHE A 219 -6.42 -2.97 -0.05
CA PHE A 219 -5.01 -3.37 0.02
C PHE A 219 -4.74 -4.35 1.17
N VAL A 220 -5.20 -4.02 2.39
CA VAL A 220 -5.08 -4.88 3.58
C VAL A 220 -5.77 -6.22 3.35
N GLU A 221 -6.96 -6.20 2.73
CA GLU A 221 -7.66 -7.41 2.32
C GLU A 221 -6.79 -8.28 1.41
N ALA A 222 -6.23 -7.69 0.36
CA ALA A 222 -5.46 -8.38 -0.68
C ALA A 222 -4.19 -9.00 -0.11
N VAL A 223 -3.41 -8.25 0.67
CA VAL A 223 -2.20 -8.74 1.36
C VAL A 223 -2.54 -9.90 2.29
N THR A 224 -3.48 -9.70 3.21
CA THR A 224 -3.77 -10.70 4.24
C THR A 224 -4.39 -11.95 3.64
N GLN A 225 -5.12 -11.83 2.55
CA GLN A 225 -5.57 -12.98 1.79
C GLN A 225 -4.42 -13.70 1.09
N LEU A 226 -3.49 -12.97 0.48
CA LEU A 226 -2.33 -13.56 -0.19
C LEU A 226 -1.47 -14.36 0.80
N MET A 227 -1.29 -13.85 2.01
CA MET A 227 -0.61 -14.56 3.10
C MET A 227 -1.42 -15.76 3.61
N LEU A 228 -2.74 -15.62 3.76
CA LEU A 228 -3.58 -16.75 4.13
C LEU A 228 -3.50 -17.90 3.10
N ASP A 229 -3.54 -17.56 1.81
CA ASP A 229 -3.45 -18.52 0.72
C ASP A 229 -2.03 -19.14 0.66
N HIS A 230 -0.99 -18.35 0.91
CA HIS A 230 0.38 -18.86 1.06
C HIS A 230 0.49 -19.90 2.19
N MET A 231 0.05 -19.55 3.41
CA MET A 231 0.16 -20.44 4.58
C MET A 231 -0.71 -21.69 4.47
N THR A 232 -1.80 -21.62 3.73
CA THR A 232 -2.72 -22.76 3.51
C THR A 232 -2.44 -23.51 2.21
N SER A 233 -1.40 -23.12 1.47
CA SER A 233 -1.05 -23.67 0.16
C SER A 233 -2.22 -23.67 -0.84
N ARG A 234 -3.06 -22.63 -0.78
CA ARG A 234 -4.21 -22.45 -1.67
C ARG A 234 -3.87 -21.52 -2.83
N PRO A 235 -4.50 -21.70 -4.01
CA PRO A 235 -4.33 -20.78 -5.10
C PRO A 235 -5.01 -19.44 -4.80
N TYR A 236 -4.25 -18.35 -4.87
CA TYR A 236 -4.77 -16.99 -4.69
C TYR A 236 -5.78 -16.62 -5.80
N ARG A 237 -6.90 -16.03 -5.39
CA ARG A 237 -7.94 -15.52 -6.31
C ARG A 237 -7.90 -13.99 -6.34
N ALA A 238 -7.44 -13.45 -7.46
CA ALA A 238 -7.23 -12.01 -7.62
C ALA A 238 -8.54 -11.18 -7.62
N VAL A 239 -9.66 -11.74 -8.09
CA VAL A 239 -10.97 -11.08 -8.02
C VAL A 239 -11.64 -11.47 -6.71
N ARG A 240 -11.63 -10.54 -5.76
CA ARG A 240 -12.20 -10.69 -4.41
C ARG A 240 -13.50 -9.91 -4.28
N PRO A 241 -14.43 -10.32 -3.39
CA PRO A 241 -15.65 -9.56 -3.12
C PRO A 241 -15.42 -8.11 -2.74
N CYS A 242 -14.27 -7.79 -2.14
CA CYS A 242 -13.92 -6.41 -1.80
C CYS A 242 -13.55 -5.54 -2.99
N ILE A 243 -13.14 -6.10 -4.14
CA ILE A 243 -12.79 -5.35 -5.36
C ILE A 243 -14.00 -5.13 -6.27
N VAL A 244 -15.01 -6.01 -6.22
CA VAL A 244 -16.18 -5.90 -7.09
C VAL A 244 -16.93 -4.57 -6.88
N PRO A 245 -17.20 -4.10 -5.64
CA PRO A 245 -17.80 -2.79 -5.41
C PRO A 245 -16.94 -1.63 -5.91
N LEU A 246 -15.60 -1.72 -5.89
CA LEU A 246 -14.72 -0.68 -6.43
C LEU A 246 -14.99 -0.44 -7.91
N TRP A 247 -15.04 -1.49 -8.71
CA TRP A 247 -15.27 -1.38 -10.15
C TRP A 247 -16.73 -1.06 -10.49
N ALA A 248 -17.69 -1.56 -9.70
CA ALA A 248 -19.09 -1.15 -9.83
C ALA A 248 -19.26 0.36 -9.55
N TYR A 249 -18.67 0.85 -8.46
CA TYR A 249 -18.65 2.27 -8.10
C TYR A 249 -17.97 3.11 -9.18
N THR A 250 -16.80 2.67 -9.66
CA THR A 250 -16.06 3.33 -10.75
C THR A 250 -16.92 3.46 -12.00
N ALA A 251 -17.62 2.40 -12.41
CA ALA A 251 -18.50 2.45 -13.57
C ALA A 251 -19.67 3.42 -13.37
N LEU A 252 -20.32 3.41 -12.20
CA LEU A 252 -21.43 4.31 -11.88
C LEU A 252 -21.01 5.79 -11.98
N VAL A 253 -19.84 6.13 -11.43
CA VAL A 253 -19.30 7.50 -11.47
C VAL A 253 -18.82 7.87 -12.87
N TRP A 254 -18.01 7.01 -13.50
CA TRP A 254 -17.35 7.33 -14.78
C TRP A 254 -18.32 7.44 -15.96
N PHE A 255 -19.38 6.63 -15.97
CA PHE A 255 -20.45 6.75 -16.97
C PHE A 255 -21.53 7.79 -16.59
N GLY A 256 -21.38 8.50 -15.47
CA GLY A 256 -22.33 9.53 -15.03
C GLY A 256 -23.72 8.98 -14.69
N LEU A 257 -23.82 7.74 -14.22
CA LEU A 257 -25.09 7.08 -13.89
C LEU A 257 -25.66 7.52 -12.53
N ILE A 258 -24.84 8.16 -11.70
CA ILE A 258 -25.23 8.68 -10.38
C ILE A 258 -24.77 10.13 -10.21
N GLY A 259 -25.51 10.92 -9.44
CA GLY A 259 -25.09 12.27 -9.06
C GLY A 259 -24.10 12.29 -7.88
N PRO A 260 -23.46 13.45 -7.60
CA PRO A 260 -22.41 13.56 -6.57
C PRO A 260 -22.85 13.16 -5.16
N GLN A 261 -24.10 13.44 -4.77
CA GLN A 261 -24.62 13.06 -3.45
C GLN A 261 -24.68 11.54 -3.27
N MET A 262 -25.21 10.83 -4.28
CA MET A 262 -25.27 9.37 -4.27
C MET A 262 -23.86 8.76 -4.34
N ALA A 263 -22.94 9.38 -5.09
CA ALA A 263 -21.55 8.93 -5.14
C ALA A 263 -20.87 9.00 -3.76
N ASP A 264 -21.16 10.03 -2.97
CA ASP A 264 -20.62 10.18 -1.61
C ASP A 264 -21.21 9.15 -0.65
N GLU A 265 -22.52 8.98 -0.66
CA GLU A 265 -23.22 8.02 0.19
C GLU A 265 -22.76 6.58 -0.09
N LEU A 266 -22.61 6.21 -1.37
CA LEU A 266 -22.09 4.90 -1.76
C LEU A 266 -20.64 4.70 -1.34
N LEU A 267 -19.78 5.72 -1.48
CA LEU A 267 -18.38 5.63 -1.08
C LEU A 267 -18.25 5.44 0.45
N ILE A 268 -19.01 6.20 1.25
CA ILE A 268 -19.04 6.05 2.71
C ILE A 268 -19.58 4.66 3.10
N SER A 269 -20.66 4.22 2.46
CA SER A 269 -21.23 2.88 2.69
C SER A 269 -20.22 1.78 2.36
N TYR A 270 -19.45 1.97 1.29
CA TYR A 270 -18.39 1.05 0.88
C TYR A 270 -17.25 1.00 1.90
N GLN A 271 -16.82 2.15 2.45
CA GLN A 271 -15.86 2.18 3.54
C GLN A 271 -16.37 1.38 4.75
N MET A 272 -17.63 1.60 5.16
CA MET A 272 -18.22 0.88 6.31
C MET A 272 -18.29 -0.62 6.06
N PHE A 273 -18.66 -1.04 4.85
CA PHE A 273 -18.60 -2.44 4.43
C PHE A 273 -17.20 -3.03 4.56
N LEU A 274 -16.16 -2.34 4.08
CA LEU A 274 -14.78 -2.83 4.14
C LEU A 274 -14.30 -3.00 5.58
N VAL A 275 -14.59 -2.04 6.46
CA VAL A 275 -14.25 -2.12 7.89
C VAL A 275 -14.94 -3.33 8.54
N ALA A 276 -16.25 -3.47 8.34
CA ALA A 276 -17.01 -4.59 8.89
C ALA A 276 -16.50 -5.94 8.35
N HIS A 277 -16.24 -6.02 7.04
CA HIS A 277 -15.71 -7.22 6.39
C HIS A 277 -14.34 -7.62 6.97
N LEU A 278 -13.39 -6.69 7.06
CA LEU A 278 -12.06 -6.97 7.58
C LEU A 278 -12.09 -7.38 9.05
N TYR A 279 -12.90 -6.69 9.87
CA TYR A 279 -13.08 -7.06 11.27
C TYR A 279 -13.60 -8.50 11.42
N MET A 280 -14.64 -8.85 10.67
CA MET A 280 -15.22 -10.21 10.70
C MET A 280 -14.23 -11.25 10.17
N LYS A 281 -13.56 -10.96 9.04
CA LYS A 281 -12.54 -11.84 8.43
C LYS A 281 -11.42 -12.14 9.42
N PHE A 282 -10.81 -11.11 10.02
CA PHE A 282 -9.72 -11.30 10.97
C PHE A 282 -10.18 -12.03 12.22
N SER A 283 -11.34 -11.66 12.77
CA SER A 283 -11.89 -12.36 13.92
C SER A 283 -12.01 -13.85 13.65
N VAL A 284 -12.64 -14.24 12.55
CA VAL A 284 -12.83 -15.67 12.21
C VAL A 284 -11.49 -16.37 11.98
N ILE A 285 -10.60 -15.81 11.16
CA ILE A 285 -9.32 -16.44 10.82
C ILE A 285 -8.43 -16.60 12.06
N ILE A 286 -8.35 -15.58 12.92
CA ILE A 286 -7.53 -15.64 14.13
C ILE A 286 -8.04 -16.76 15.05
N HIS A 287 -9.36 -16.83 15.27
CA HIS A 287 -9.95 -17.90 16.10
C HIS A 287 -9.71 -19.29 15.49
N GLU A 288 -9.94 -19.46 14.19
CA GLU A 288 -9.71 -20.75 13.51
C GLU A 288 -8.25 -21.20 13.58
N ILE A 289 -7.29 -20.29 13.37
CA ILE A 289 -5.86 -20.61 13.46
C ILE A 289 -5.48 -20.96 14.91
N CYS A 290 -5.94 -20.18 15.89
CA CYS A 290 -5.69 -20.46 17.31
C CYS A 290 -6.23 -21.83 17.71
N ASP A 291 -7.46 -22.15 17.29
CA ASP A 291 -8.09 -23.44 17.56
C ASP A 291 -7.40 -24.60 16.83
N LEU A 292 -6.94 -24.40 15.60
CA LEU A 292 -6.21 -25.44 14.85
C LEU A 292 -4.86 -25.74 15.50
N LEU A 293 -4.11 -24.69 15.82
CA LEU A 293 -2.74 -24.81 16.35
C LEU A 293 -2.72 -25.06 17.86
N GLN A 294 -3.87 -24.96 18.54
CA GLN A 294 -3.98 -25.06 19.99
C GLN A 294 -3.04 -24.06 20.68
N ILE A 295 -3.11 -22.80 20.27
CA ILE A 295 -2.34 -21.69 20.84
C ILE A 295 -3.27 -20.53 21.20
N TRP A 296 -2.85 -19.73 22.16
CA TRP A 296 -3.54 -18.49 22.48
C TRP A 296 -3.04 -17.35 21.59
N CYS A 297 -3.95 -16.46 21.18
CA CYS A 297 -3.56 -15.22 20.53
C CYS A 297 -2.83 -14.32 21.55
N PHE A 298 -1.62 -13.87 21.22
CA PHE A 298 -0.78 -13.02 22.06
C PHE A 298 -0.40 -13.57 23.45
N ASP A 299 -0.42 -14.89 23.64
CA ASP A 299 0.09 -15.53 24.86
C ASP A 299 0.91 -16.79 24.52
N ILE A 300 2.16 -16.79 24.99
CA ILE A 300 3.14 -17.86 24.77
C ILE A 300 3.52 -18.62 26.04
N VAL A 301 2.93 -18.25 27.19
CA VAL A 301 3.28 -18.79 28.51
C VAL A 301 2.17 -19.70 29.04
N THR A 302 0.91 -19.36 28.77
CA THR A 302 -0.24 -20.13 29.25
C THR A 302 -0.45 -21.39 28.41
N PRO A 303 -0.49 -22.59 29.01
CA PRO A 303 -0.81 -23.82 28.28
C PRO A 303 -2.21 -23.78 27.67
N TYR A 304 -2.36 -24.27 26.43
CA TYR A 304 -3.67 -24.40 25.82
C TYR A 304 -4.46 -25.56 26.46
N PRO A 305 -5.76 -25.40 26.76
CA PRO A 305 -6.57 -26.47 27.33
C PRO A 305 -6.57 -27.67 26.41
N LYS A 306 -6.14 -28.84 26.91
CA LYS A 306 -6.26 -30.08 26.15
C LYS A 306 -7.75 -30.35 25.94
N LYS A 307 -8.22 -30.36 24.68
CA LYS A 307 -9.54 -30.92 24.38
C LYS A 307 -9.53 -32.38 24.84
N ASN A 308 -10.26 -32.68 25.92
CA ASN A 308 -10.52 -34.06 26.30
C ASN A 308 -11.19 -34.72 25.09
N LYS A 309 -10.50 -35.66 24.44
CA LYS A 309 -11.11 -36.55 23.46
C LYS A 309 -12.17 -37.35 24.23
N GLN A 310 -13.41 -36.87 24.23
CA GLN A 310 -14.54 -37.73 24.59
C GLN A 310 -14.57 -38.84 23.54
N ALA A 311 -14.43 -40.07 24.04
CA ALA A 311 -14.41 -41.32 23.29
C ALA A 311 -15.73 -41.57 22.56
#